data_AF-A0A3A9J591-F1
#
_entry.id   AF-A0A3A9J591-F1
#
_cell.length_a   1.000
_cell.length_b   1.000
_cell.length_c   1.000
_cell.angle_alpha   90.00
_cell.angle_beta   90.00
_cell.angle_gamma   90.00
#
_symmetry.space_group_name_H-M   'P 1'
#
loop_
_entity.id
_entity.type
_entity.pdbx_description
1 polymer ?
#
loop_
_entity_poly.entity_id
_entity_poly.type
_entity_poly.pdbx_seq_one_letter_code
_entity_poly.pdbx_strand_id
1 'polypeptide(L)'
;MPDFSPAFREQLRDLFRWRRDVRHFRPDPLPEGLLEDLLEVAALAPSVGLSQPWRFVLVEAPARRAAVRASFAACNAAALARQDG
;
A
#
# COMPACT_ATOMS: atom_id res chain seq x y z
N MET A 1 -29.67 -0.83 3.82
CA MET A 1 -28.24 -0.68 4.16
C MET A 1 -27.74 -1.99 4.74
N PRO A 2 -26.48 -2.38 4.52
CA PRO A 2 -25.93 -3.58 5.13
C PRO A 2 -26.00 -3.48 6.66
N ASP A 3 -26.38 -4.58 7.32
CA ASP A 3 -26.28 -4.71 8.77
C ASP A 3 -24.92 -5.31 9.13
N PHE A 4 -24.12 -4.54 9.85
CA PHE A 4 -22.83 -4.98 10.35
C PHE A 4 -23.00 -5.48 11.78
N SER A 5 -22.93 -6.79 11.97
CA SER A 5 -23.13 -7.43 13.28
C SER A 5 -22.14 -6.92 14.34
N PRO A 6 -22.48 -6.97 15.64
CA PRO A 6 -21.56 -6.61 16.72
C PRO A 6 -20.22 -7.35 16.62
N ALA A 7 -20.26 -8.66 16.32
CA ALA A 7 -19.08 -9.49 16.14
C ALA A 7 -18.19 -9.00 14.99
N PHE A 8 -18.78 -8.65 13.83
CA PHE A 8 -18.02 -8.10 12.71
C PHE A 8 -17.33 -6.78 13.08
N ARG A 9 -18.02 -5.89 13.80
CA ARG A 9 -17.45 -4.61 14.24
C ARG A 9 -16.27 -4.80 15.20
N GLU A 10 -16.30 -5.82 16.04
CA GLU A 10 -15.19 -6.18 16.93
C GLU A 10 -14.00 -6.72 16.14
N GLN A 11 -14.23 -7.68 15.24
CA GLN A 11 -13.18 -8.23 14.37
C GLN A 11 -12.51 -7.15 13.51
N LEU A 12 -13.30 -6.21 12.96
CA LEU A 12 -12.77 -5.10 12.18
C LEU A 12 -11.88 -4.16 13.03
N ARG A 13 -12.28 -3.89 14.28
CA ARG A 13 -11.46 -3.10 15.21
C ARG A 13 -10.14 -3.82 15.51
N ASP A 14 -10.18 -5.12 15.73
CA ASP A 14 -8.97 -5.90 15.99
C ASP A 14 -8.06 -5.94 14.78
N LEU A 15 -8.60 -6.09 13.57
CA LEU A 15 -7.85 -5.97 12.32
C LEU A 15 -7.11 -4.63 12.23
N PHE A 16 -7.78 -3.52 12.54
CA PHE A 16 -7.15 -2.19 12.54
C PHE A 16 -6.04 -2.04 13.57
N ARG A 17 -6.19 -2.64 14.76
CA ARG A 17 -5.14 -2.66 15.80
C ARG A 17 -3.95 -3.53 15.42
N TRP A 18 -4.21 -4.65 14.75
CA TRP A 18 -3.18 -5.61 14.36
C TRP A 18 -2.35 -5.16 13.16
N ARG A 19 -2.87 -4.28 12.31
CA ARG A 19 -2.16 -3.77 11.14
C ARG A 19 -0.82 -3.14 11.52
N ARG A 20 0.28 -3.64 10.93
CA ARG A 20 1.64 -3.11 11.11
C ARG A 20 2.23 -2.64 9.79
N ASP A 21 3.16 -1.70 9.87
CA ASP A 21 4.05 -1.38 8.75
C ASP A 21 5.13 -2.46 8.68
N VAL A 22 5.01 -3.36 7.70
CA VAL A 22 5.90 -4.51 7.52
C VAL A 22 7.00 -4.15 6.52
N ARG A 23 8.26 -4.40 6.90
CA ARG A 23 9.45 -4.06 6.08
C ARG A 23 10.24 -5.26 5.56
N HIS A 24 9.89 -6.46 6.01
CA HIS A 24 10.52 -7.71 5.59
C HIS A 24 9.45 -8.64 5.05
N PHE A 25 9.53 -8.94 3.76
CA PHE A 25 8.59 -9.80 3.06
C PHE A 25 9.27 -11.11 2.69
N ARG A 26 8.49 -12.18 2.69
CA ARG A 26 8.93 -13.45 2.11
C ARG A 26 9.15 -13.27 0.60
N PRO A 27 10.09 -14.04 0.00
CA PRO A 27 10.36 -13.94 -1.44
C PRO A 27 9.31 -14.69 -2.29
N ASP A 28 8.42 -15.45 -1.66
CA ASP A 28 7.38 -16.21 -2.34
C ASP A 28 6.48 -15.29 -3.19
N PRO A 29 6.10 -15.72 -4.40
CA PRO A 29 5.17 -14.95 -5.21
C PRO A 29 3.79 -14.89 -4.55
N LEU A 30 3.02 -13.87 -4.91
CA LEU A 30 1.61 -13.82 -4.56
C LEU A 30 0.87 -14.96 -5.30
N PRO A 31 -0.19 -15.53 -4.69
CA PRO A 31 -1.13 -16.38 -5.42
C PRO A 31 -1.66 -15.68 -6.67
N GLU A 32 -1.94 -16.46 -7.71
CA GLU A 32 -2.54 -15.97 -8.95
C GLU A 32 -3.86 -15.24 -8.67
N GLY A 33 -4.06 -14.08 -9.31
CA GLY A 33 -5.27 -13.25 -9.16
C GLY A 33 -5.34 -12.39 -7.89
N LEU A 34 -4.50 -12.66 -6.87
CA LEU A 34 -4.60 -11.95 -5.60
C LEU A 34 -4.29 -10.44 -5.74
N LEU A 35 -3.36 -10.06 -6.61
CA LEU A 35 -3.02 -8.66 -6.79
C LEU A 35 -4.19 -7.89 -7.42
N GLU A 36 -4.83 -8.49 -8.42
CA GLU A 36 -6.00 -7.94 -9.11
C GLU A 36 -7.15 -7.73 -8.12
N ASP A 37 -7.49 -8.76 -7.32
CA ASP A 37 -8.51 -8.68 -6.28
C ASP A 37 -8.23 -7.53 -5.28
N LEU A 38 -6.97 -7.38 -4.85
CA LEU A 38 -6.58 -6.31 -3.92
C LEU A 38 -6.72 -4.91 -4.55
N LEU A 39 -6.40 -4.77 -5.84
CA LEU A 39 -6.56 -3.51 -6.57
C LEU A 39 -8.02 -3.15 -6.78
N GLU A 40 -8.88 -4.14 -7.07
CA GLU A 40 -10.33 -3.96 -7.14
C GLU A 40 -10.91 -3.48 -5.82
N VAL A 41 -10.52 -4.11 -4.70
CA VAL A 41 -10.93 -3.67 -3.36
C VAL A 41 -10.42 -2.27 -3.04
N ALA A 42 -9.18 -1.94 -3.41
CA ALA A 42 -8.63 -0.60 -3.22
C ALA A 42 -9.41 0.47 -4.01
N ALA A 43 -9.89 0.13 -5.21
CA ALA A 43 -10.68 1.02 -6.05
C ALA A 43 -12.09 1.32 -5.50
N LEU A 44 -12.58 0.57 -4.49
CA LEU A 44 -13.82 0.88 -3.77
C LEU A 44 -13.71 2.13 -2.88
N ALA A 45 -12.51 2.66 -2.68
CA ALA A 45 -12.32 3.90 -1.93
C ALA A 45 -13.11 5.06 -2.59
N PRO A 46 -13.77 5.93 -1.81
CA PRO A 46 -14.50 7.06 -2.37
C PRO A 46 -13.53 8.06 -3.03
N SER A 47 -14.00 8.76 -4.07
CA SER A 47 -13.26 9.83 -4.74
C SER A 47 -14.17 11.02 -5.07
N VAL A 48 -13.60 12.23 -5.08
CA VAL A 48 -14.32 13.45 -5.44
C VAL A 48 -14.83 13.32 -6.88
N GLY A 49 -16.14 13.55 -7.06
CA GLY A 49 -16.78 13.47 -8.39
C GLY A 49 -16.65 12.11 -9.08
N LEU A 50 -16.42 11.03 -8.32
CA LEU A 50 -16.14 9.68 -8.86
C LEU A 50 -14.93 9.66 -9.82
N SER A 51 -13.96 10.57 -9.64
CA SER A 51 -12.82 10.72 -10.53
C SER A 51 -11.84 9.55 -10.54
N GLN A 52 -11.82 8.72 -9.49
CA GLN A 52 -10.94 7.56 -9.35
C GLN A 52 -9.49 7.85 -9.79
N PRO A 53 -8.82 8.85 -9.18
CA PRO A 53 -7.58 9.40 -9.73
C PRO A 53 -6.35 8.52 -9.51
N TRP A 54 -6.50 7.37 -8.84
CA TRP A 54 -5.40 6.47 -8.54
C TRP A 54 -4.79 5.89 -9.83
N ARG A 55 -3.46 5.70 -9.77
CA ARG A 55 -2.67 4.97 -10.74
C ARG A 55 -1.82 3.98 -9.98
N PHE A 56 -1.94 2.70 -10.34
CA PHE A 56 -1.13 1.64 -9.77
C PHE A 56 -0.03 1.32 -10.77
N VAL A 57 1.22 1.27 -10.29
CA VAL A 57 2.39 0.94 -11.11
C VAL A 57 3.03 -0.29 -10.51
N LEU A 58 2.96 -1.40 -11.23
CA LEU A 58 3.63 -2.63 -10.83
C LEU A 58 5.10 -2.57 -11.23
N VAL A 59 6.01 -2.76 -10.25
CA VAL A 59 7.46 -2.68 -10.46
C VAL A 59 8.08 -4.07 -10.28
N GLU A 60 8.21 -4.81 -11.38
CA GLU A 60 8.68 -6.20 -11.35
C GLU A 60 10.16 -6.33 -11.67
N ALA A 61 10.63 -5.60 -12.70
CA ALA A 61 12.00 -5.70 -13.17
C ALA A 61 13.01 -5.30 -12.07
N PRO A 62 14.02 -6.15 -11.77
CA PRO A 62 15.02 -5.85 -10.74
C PRO A 62 15.71 -4.50 -10.93
N ALA A 63 16.03 -4.14 -12.17
CA ALA A 63 16.63 -2.84 -12.50
C ALA A 63 15.70 -1.65 -12.14
N ARG A 64 14.39 -1.79 -12.35
CA ARG A 64 13.41 -0.76 -11.97
C ARG A 64 13.26 -0.66 -10.45
N ARG A 65 13.25 -1.78 -9.74
CA ARG A 65 13.26 -1.80 -8.27
C ARG A 65 14.50 -1.11 -7.70
N ALA A 66 15.68 -1.37 -8.29
CA ALA A 66 16.91 -0.70 -7.90
C ALA A 66 16.86 0.81 -8.14
N ALA A 67 16.36 1.26 -9.29
CA ALA A 67 16.20 2.67 -9.59
C ALA A 67 15.27 3.42 -8.61
N VAL A 68 14.13 2.81 -8.25
CA VAL A 68 13.21 3.38 -7.24
C VAL A 68 13.91 3.53 -5.88
N ARG A 69 14.63 2.50 -5.45
CA ARG A 69 15.40 2.55 -4.19
C ARG A 69 16.47 3.65 -4.20
N ALA A 70 17.20 3.79 -5.32
CA ALA A 70 18.21 4.82 -5.47
C ALA A 70 17.60 6.24 -5.42
N SER A 71 16.47 6.45 -6.10
CA SER A 71 15.73 7.72 -6.05
C SER A 71 15.32 8.07 -4.61
N PHE A 72 14.77 7.10 -3.87
CA PHE A 72 14.41 7.31 -2.46
C PHE A 72 15.62 7.70 -1.62
N ALA A 73 16.73 6.97 -1.73
CA ALA A 73 17.94 7.24 -0.95
C ALA A 73 18.50 8.65 -1.21
N ALA A 74 18.54 9.08 -2.47
CA ALA A 74 18.99 10.42 -2.85
C ALA A 74 18.09 11.53 -2.26
N CYS A 75 16.77 11.39 -2.41
CA CYS A 75 15.81 12.36 -1.86
C CYS A 75 15.88 12.42 -0.32
N ASN A 76 16.02 11.27 0.34
CA ASN A 76 16.10 11.20 1.80
C ASN A 76 17.38 11.85 2.33
N ALA A 77 18.53 11.61 1.69
CA ALA A 77 19.80 12.25 2.05
C ALA A 77 19.72 13.78 1.87
N ALA A 78 19.12 14.25 0.78
CA ALA A 78 18.91 15.68 0.54
C ALA A 78 17.96 16.32 1.57
N ALA A 79 16.93 15.60 2.02
CA ALA A 79 16.03 16.07 3.06
C ALA A 79 16.73 16.19 4.42
N LEU A 80 17.50 15.17 4.82
CA LEU A 80 18.26 15.17 6.08
C LEU A 80 19.25 16.34 6.15
N ALA A 81 20.00 16.57 5.07
CA ALA A 81 20.97 17.67 5.00
C ALA A 81 20.34 19.07 5.14
N ARG A 82 19.02 19.22 4.89
CA ARG A 82 18.29 20.48 5.09
C ARG A 82 17.75 20.66 6.50
N GLN A 83 17.71 19.60 7.31
CA GLN A 83 17.25 19.66 8.70
C GLN A 83 18.36 20.07 9.67
N ASP A 84 19.62 19.91 9.26
CA ASP A 84 20.81 20.22 10.05
C ASP A 84 21.30 21.68 9.92
N GLY A 85 20.45 22.60 9.44
CA GLY A 85 20.72 24.04 9.31
C GLY A 85 19.56 24.89 9.82
#